data_AF-A0A381WIF8-F1
#
_entry.id   AF-A0A381WIF8-F1
#
_cell.length_a   1.000
_cell.length_b   1.000
_cell.length_c   1.000
_cell.angle_alpha   90.00
_cell.angle_beta   90.00
_cell.angle_gamma   90.00
#
_symmetry.space_group_name_H-M   'P 1'
#
loop_
_entity.id
_entity.type
_entity.pdbx_description
1 polymer ?
#
loop_
_entity_poly.entity_id
_entity_poly.type
_entity_poly.pdbx_seq_one_letter_code
_entity_poly.pdbx_strand_id
1 'polypeptide(L)'
;VDLAGGPEAPIVVIPTAGGGETYDQSFRGLSGFREVGATDLTVLHTTNRDEANAPAFVEPLRRARGVWFPGGRQWRLADAYLGTLVHDALRDVLDRGGVVGGSSAGATILGSYLARGDTATNTVMMGDHEVGFGFLRDTAIDQHLLRRNRQFDLIEIIEIHPELLGIGLDEDTAIVVR
;
A
#
# COMPACT_ATOMS: atom_id res chain seq x y z
N VAL A 1 1.58 4.92 -14.13
CA VAL A 1 0.65 4.63 -15.26
C VAL A 1 1.35 3.79 -16.32
N ASP A 2 2.52 4.20 -16.83
CA ASP A 2 3.26 3.42 -17.83
C ASP A 2 3.57 1.97 -17.40
N LEU A 3 3.99 1.76 -16.14
CA LEU A 3 4.23 0.42 -15.60
C LEU A 3 2.96 -0.45 -15.52
N ALA A 4 1.78 0.16 -15.47
CA ALA A 4 0.51 -0.57 -15.54
C ALA A 4 0.14 -0.94 -16.99
N GLY A 5 0.88 -0.48 -18.01
CA GLY A 5 0.56 -0.70 -19.43
C GLY A 5 -0.02 0.52 -20.13
N GLY A 6 0.10 1.71 -19.54
CA GLY A 6 -0.29 2.98 -20.15
C GLY A 6 -1.66 3.51 -19.70
N PRO A 7 -2.17 4.57 -20.37
CA PRO A 7 -3.33 5.33 -19.90
C PRO A 7 -4.67 4.54 -19.87
N GLU A 8 -4.83 3.56 -20.75
CA GLU A 8 -6.05 2.74 -20.85
C GLU A 8 -6.00 1.49 -19.95
N ALA A 9 -4.89 1.28 -19.24
CA ALA A 9 -4.74 0.13 -18.36
C ALA A 9 -5.70 0.23 -17.17
N PRO A 10 -6.39 -0.86 -16.78
CA PRO A 10 -7.24 -0.86 -15.59
C PRO A 10 -6.40 -0.65 -14.32
N ILE A 11 -6.63 0.46 -13.62
CA ILE A 11 -5.92 0.82 -12.39
C ILE A 11 -6.91 0.89 -11.23
N VAL A 12 -6.62 0.15 -10.16
CA VAL A 12 -7.40 0.18 -8.93
C VAL A 12 -6.70 1.05 -7.89
N VAL A 13 -7.43 1.95 -7.24
CA VAL A 13 -6.94 2.79 -6.14
C VAL A 13 -7.64 2.38 -4.85
N ILE A 14 -6.86 2.06 -3.81
CA ILE A 14 -7.37 1.55 -2.52
C ILE A 14 -7.08 2.57 -1.41
N PRO A 15 -7.98 3.52 -1.13
CA PRO A 15 -7.73 4.63 -0.20
C PRO A 15 -7.93 4.32 1.29
N THR A 16 -8.11 3.04 1.64
CA THR A 16 -8.46 2.57 2.99
C THR A 16 -7.54 3.07 4.10
N ALA A 17 -6.25 3.29 3.82
CA ALA A 17 -5.32 3.90 4.78
C ALA A 17 -5.81 5.27 5.30
N GLY A 18 -6.52 6.03 4.47
CA GLY A 18 -7.04 7.35 4.80
C GLY A 18 -8.08 7.36 5.93
N GLY A 19 -8.74 6.23 6.20
CA GLY A 19 -9.65 6.06 7.33
C GLY A 19 -11.02 6.71 7.19
N GLY A 20 -11.42 7.11 5.98
CA GLY A 20 -12.81 7.46 5.69
C GLY A 20 -13.72 6.24 5.80
N GLU A 21 -14.95 6.44 6.27
CA GLU A 21 -15.96 5.37 6.35
C GLU A 21 -16.36 4.86 4.97
N THR A 22 -16.36 5.74 3.97
CA THR A 22 -16.68 5.42 2.58
C THR A 22 -15.72 6.12 1.62
N TYR A 23 -15.48 5.46 0.50
CA TYR A 23 -14.81 6.03 -0.66
C TYR A 23 -15.52 5.56 -1.92
N ASP A 24 -15.77 6.47 -2.85
CA ASP A 24 -16.43 6.17 -4.12
C ASP A 24 -15.60 6.67 -5.32
N GLN A 25 -16.15 6.56 -6.54
CA GLN A 25 -15.46 6.96 -7.77
C GLN A 25 -15.24 8.49 -7.92
N SER A 26 -15.76 9.30 -6.99
CA SER A 26 -15.48 10.73 -6.88
C SER A 26 -14.24 11.04 -6.03
N PHE A 27 -13.60 10.02 -5.45
CA PHE A 27 -12.40 10.17 -4.62
C PHE A 27 -11.35 11.06 -5.28
N ARG A 28 -11.00 12.16 -4.61
CA ARG A 28 -10.06 13.16 -5.13
C ARG A 28 -8.67 12.60 -5.44
N GLY A 29 -8.26 11.51 -4.79
CA GLY A 29 -6.97 10.87 -5.06
C GLY A 29 -6.85 10.27 -6.46
N LEU A 30 -7.93 10.25 -7.26
CA LEU A 30 -7.88 9.91 -8.68
C LEU A 30 -7.35 11.04 -9.57
N SER A 31 -7.32 12.30 -9.10
CA SER A 31 -7.00 13.46 -9.96
C SER A 31 -5.62 13.35 -10.61
N GLY A 32 -4.59 12.99 -9.83
CA GLY A 32 -3.23 12.84 -10.35
C GLY A 32 -3.12 11.77 -11.45
N PHE A 33 -3.90 10.69 -11.35
CA PHE A 33 -3.97 9.68 -12.41
C PHE A 33 -4.64 10.22 -13.69
N ARG A 34 -5.74 10.97 -13.54
CA ARG A 34 -6.46 11.59 -14.66
C ARG A 34 -5.61 12.66 -15.35
N GLU A 35 -4.84 13.44 -14.59
CA GLU A 35 -3.93 14.47 -15.11
C GLU A 35 -2.83 13.88 -16.01
N VAL A 36 -2.38 12.66 -15.71
CA VAL A 36 -1.41 11.92 -16.56
C VAL A 36 -2.10 11.00 -17.59
N GLY A 37 -3.40 11.18 -17.81
CA GLY A 37 -4.17 10.57 -18.89
C GLY A 37 -4.86 9.26 -18.59
N ALA A 38 -4.78 8.70 -17.37
CA ALA A 38 -5.41 7.43 -17.06
C ALA A 38 -6.95 7.49 -17.19
N THR A 39 -7.56 6.53 -17.88
CA THR A 39 -8.99 6.54 -18.22
C THR A 39 -9.80 5.44 -17.53
N ASP A 40 -9.20 4.29 -17.23
CA ASP A 40 -9.86 3.18 -16.51
C ASP A 40 -9.39 3.13 -15.06
N LEU A 41 -10.11 3.86 -14.20
CA LEU A 41 -9.81 4.01 -12.78
C LEU A 41 -10.98 3.48 -11.95
N THR A 42 -10.67 2.59 -11.01
CA THR A 42 -11.64 2.07 -10.04
C THR A 42 -11.16 2.34 -8.61
N VAL A 43 -11.98 3.01 -7.81
CA VAL A 43 -11.80 3.06 -6.36
C VAL A 43 -12.37 1.79 -5.73
N LEU A 44 -11.57 1.14 -4.89
CA LEU A 44 -11.95 -0.06 -4.15
C LEU A 44 -11.66 0.16 -2.66
N HIS A 45 -12.68 0.00 -1.82
CA HIS A 45 -12.56 0.23 -0.39
C HIS A 45 -13.58 -0.58 0.39
N THR A 46 -13.10 -1.26 1.44
CA THR A 46 -13.91 -1.74 2.55
C THR A 46 -13.02 -1.82 3.79
N THR A 47 -13.64 -1.80 4.97
CA THR A 47 -13.00 -2.18 6.25
C THR A 47 -13.55 -3.50 6.78
N ASN A 48 -14.56 -4.07 6.11
CA ASN A 48 -15.15 -5.34 6.46
C ASN A 48 -14.39 -6.50 5.80
N ARG A 49 -13.82 -7.39 6.60
CA ARG A 49 -13.06 -8.55 6.11
C ARG A 49 -13.92 -9.57 5.36
N ASP A 50 -15.21 -9.67 5.66
CA ASP A 50 -16.11 -10.55 4.92
C ASP A 50 -16.34 -10.01 3.50
N GLU A 51 -16.48 -8.68 3.36
CA GLU A 51 -16.57 -8.03 2.07
C GLU A 51 -15.24 -8.12 1.31
N ALA A 52 -14.10 -7.94 1.98
CA ALA A 52 -12.78 -8.16 1.37
C ALA A 52 -12.55 -9.62 0.91
N ASN A 53 -13.35 -10.57 1.41
CA ASN A 53 -13.37 -11.97 0.96
C ASN A 53 -14.52 -12.28 -0.01
N ALA A 54 -15.35 -11.31 -0.39
CA ALA A 54 -16.43 -11.52 -1.35
C ALA A 54 -15.87 -11.54 -2.78
N PRO A 55 -16.14 -12.59 -3.60
CA PRO A 55 -15.65 -12.65 -4.97
C PRO A 55 -16.02 -11.43 -5.82
N ALA A 56 -17.22 -10.88 -5.62
CA ALA A 56 -17.70 -9.70 -6.33
C ALA A 56 -16.90 -8.43 -5.96
N PHE A 57 -16.45 -8.30 -4.72
CA PHE A 57 -15.64 -7.17 -4.28
C PHE A 57 -14.23 -7.24 -4.88
N VAL A 58 -13.67 -8.44 -5.01
CA VAL A 58 -12.32 -8.68 -5.54
C VAL A 58 -12.25 -8.54 -7.06
N GLU A 59 -13.39 -8.61 -7.76
CA GLU A 59 -13.45 -8.64 -9.23
C GLU A 59 -12.66 -7.51 -9.95
N PRO A 60 -12.67 -6.24 -9.49
CA PRO A 60 -11.82 -5.20 -10.09
C PRO A 60 -10.33 -5.52 -10.04
N LEU A 61 -9.87 -6.22 -9.00
CA LEU A 61 -8.48 -6.63 -8.86
C LEU A 61 -8.09 -7.77 -9.80
N ARG A 62 -9.04 -8.55 -10.32
CA ARG A 62 -8.74 -9.64 -11.27
C ARG A 62 -8.33 -9.12 -12.65
N ARG A 63 -8.88 -7.98 -13.07
CA ARG A 63 -8.57 -7.32 -14.34
C ARG A 63 -7.49 -6.23 -14.22
N ALA A 64 -7.20 -5.79 -13.00
CA ALA A 64 -6.25 -4.71 -12.74
C ALA A 64 -4.88 -5.00 -13.36
N ARG A 65 -4.29 -3.98 -13.98
CA ARG A 65 -2.89 -3.97 -14.39
C ARG A 65 -2.03 -3.07 -13.49
N GLY A 66 -2.67 -2.17 -12.75
CA GLY A 66 -2.05 -1.38 -11.70
C GLY A 66 -2.90 -1.34 -10.45
N VAL A 67 -2.27 -1.35 -9.27
CA VAL A 67 -2.93 -1.04 -7.99
C VAL A 67 -2.13 0.02 -7.25
N TRP A 68 -2.82 1.00 -6.68
CA TRP A 68 -2.21 2.10 -5.94
C TRP A 68 -2.82 2.31 -4.56
N PHE A 69 -1.95 2.36 -3.54
CA PHE A 69 -2.30 2.71 -2.17
C PHE A 69 -1.84 4.15 -1.84
N PRO A 70 -2.74 5.12 -1.62
CA PRO A 70 -2.36 6.42 -1.11
C PRO A 70 -2.00 6.36 0.39
N GLY A 71 -1.59 7.51 0.94
CA GLY A 71 -1.18 7.64 2.33
C GLY A 71 -2.32 7.55 3.36
N GLY A 72 -1.93 7.55 4.64
CA GLY A 72 -2.85 7.41 5.77
C GLY A 72 -2.21 6.63 6.91
N ARG A 73 -2.89 5.58 7.39
CA ARG A 73 -2.39 4.63 8.40
C ARG A 73 -2.35 3.22 7.82
N GLN A 74 -1.16 2.65 7.71
CA GLN A 74 -0.87 1.37 7.10
C GLN A 74 -1.52 0.19 7.83
N TRP A 75 -1.69 0.28 9.16
CA TRP A 75 -2.41 -0.75 9.94
C TRP A 75 -3.86 -0.93 9.48
N ARG A 76 -4.51 0.11 8.94
CA ARG A 76 -5.88 -0.02 8.39
C ARG A 76 -5.93 -0.92 7.15
N LEU A 77 -4.86 -0.90 6.35
CA LEU A 77 -4.74 -1.81 5.20
C LEU A 77 -4.46 -3.23 5.68
N ALA A 78 -3.65 -3.37 6.73
CA ALA A 78 -3.36 -4.65 7.38
C ALA A 78 -4.66 -5.30 7.89
N ASP A 79 -5.44 -4.59 8.70
CA ASP A 79 -6.71 -5.06 9.25
C ASP A 79 -7.72 -5.47 8.18
N ALA A 80 -7.90 -4.60 7.18
CA ALA A 80 -8.90 -4.80 6.14
C ALA A 80 -8.55 -5.96 5.21
N TYR A 81 -7.27 -6.16 4.89
CA TYR A 81 -6.89 -6.96 3.72
C TYR A 81 -5.94 -8.12 4.01
N LEU A 82 -5.12 -8.11 5.07
CA LEU A 82 -4.18 -9.23 5.28
C LEU A 82 -4.90 -10.57 5.37
N GLY A 83 -4.45 -11.52 4.56
CA GLY A 83 -5.00 -12.88 4.50
C GLY A 83 -6.43 -12.96 3.96
N THR A 84 -6.92 -11.95 3.26
CA THR A 84 -8.20 -12.00 2.53
C THR A 84 -7.99 -12.25 1.04
N LEU A 85 -9.07 -12.54 0.31
CA LEU A 85 -9.01 -12.65 -1.15
C LEU A 85 -8.55 -11.36 -1.85
N VAL A 86 -8.71 -10.18 -1.23
CA VAL A 86 -8.06 -8.95 -1.73
C VAL A 86 -6.54 -9.11 -1.70
N HIS A 87 -5.96 -9.59 -0.60
CA HIS A 87 -4.52 -9.79 -0.49
C HIS A 87 -3.98 -10.80 -1.49
N ASP A 88 -4.69 -11.91 -1.69
CA ASP A 88 -4.35 -12.90 -2.73
C ASP A 88 -4.43 -12.27 -4.13
N ALA A 89 -5.51 -11.55 -4.43
CA ALA A 89 -5.68 -10.92 -5.75
C ALA A 89 -4.65 -9.82 -6.04
N LEU A 90 -4.17 -9.11 -5.01
CA LEU A 90 -3.05 -8.17 -5.15
C LEU A 90 -1.75 -8.88 -5.52
N ARG A 91 -1.50 -10.07 -4.96
CA ARG A 91 -0.39 -10.92 -5.36
C ARG A 91 -0.56 -11.42 -6.79
N ASP A 92 -1.77 -11.84 -7.16
CA ASP A 92 -2.08 -12.24 -8.54
C ASP A 92 -1.84 -11.09 -9.54
N VAL A 93 -1.97 -9.82 -9.13
CA VAL A 93 -1.64 -8.65 -9.99
C VAL A 93 -0.16 -8.69 -10.34
N LEU A 94 0.71 -8.91 -9.36
CA LEU A 94 2.14 -9.01 -9.57
C LEU A 94 2.50 -10.24 -10.39
N ASP A 95 1.91 -11.40 -10.08
CA ASP A 95 2.23 -12.67 -10.73
C ASP A 95 1.92 -12.67 -12.23
N ARG A 96 0.91 -11.89 -12.67
CA ARG A 96 0.58 -11.70 -14.09
C ARG A 96 1.29 -10.49 -14.75
N GLY A 97 2.28 -9.91 -14.09
CA GLY A 97 3.09 -8.80 -14.61
C GLY A 97 2.38 -7.44 -14.58
N GLY A 98 1.44 -7.24 -13.66
CA GLY A 98 0.94 -5.92 -13.28
C GLY A 98 1.85 -5.24 -12.25
N VAL A 99 1.49 -4.03 -11.84
CA VAL A 99 2.23 -3.25 -10.84
C VAL A 99 1.37 -3.00 -9.60
N VAL A 100 1.96 -3.16 -8.42
CA VAL A 100 1.35 -2.75 -7.14
C VAL A 100 2.28 -1.75 -6.48
N GLY A 101 1.77 -0.58 -6.13
CA GLY A 101 2.57 0.49 -5.55
C GLY A 101 1.78 1.34 -4.55
N GLY A 102 2.47 2.25 -3.88
CA GLY A 102 1.82 3.18 -2.98
C GLY A 102 2.75 4.27 -2.46
N SER A 103 2.17 5.23 -1.75
CA SER A 103 2.88 6.37 -1.17
C SER A 103 2.58 6.46 0.33
N SER A 104 3.57 6.90 1.11
CA SER A 104 3.48 6.99 2.57
C SER A 104 3.05 5.62 3.17
N ALA A 105 1.96 5.56 3.94
CA ALA A 105 1.40 4.30 4.45
C ALA A 105 1.22 3.21 3.37
N GLY A 106 0.88 3.61 2.14
CA GLY A 106 0.74 2.71 1.01
C GLY A 106 2.07 2.14 0.49
N ALA A 107 3.21 2.76 0.78
CA ALA A 107 4.52 2.19 0.54
C ALA A 107 4.90 1.21 1.66
N THR A 108 4.68 1.61 2.92
CA THR A 108 5.01 0.79 4.10
C THR A 108 4.31 -0.58 4.08
N ILE A 109 3.03 -0.62 3.71
CA ILE A 109 2.26 -1.88 3.67
C ILE A 109 2.82 -2.93 2.68
N LEU A 110 3.60 -2.52 1.68
CA LEU A 110 4.13 -3.43 0.64
C LEU A 110 5.28 -4.30 1.18
N GLY A 111 5.97 -3.84 2.22
CA GLY A 111 7.01 -4.59 2.90
C GLY A 111 6.47 -5.78 3.69
N SER A 112 7.37 -6.59 4.22
CA SER A 112 7.02 -7.72 5.10
C SER A 112 6.76 -7.27 6.53
N TYR A 113 7.48 -6.24 6.98
CA TYR A 113 7.36 -5.67 8.31
C TYR A 113 6.75 -4.26 8.27
N LEU A 114 5.78 -4.00 9.15
CA LEU A 114 5.15 -2.68 9.30
C LEU A 114 5.90 -1.82 10.31
N ALA A 115 6.81 -0.99 9.81
CA ALA A 115 7.30 0.13 10.59
C ALA A 115 6.11 1.05 10.96
N ARG A 116 6.02 1.42 12.23
CA ARG A 116 5.03 2.36 12.78
C ARG A 116 3.57 1.93 12.64
N GLY A 117 3.32 0.62 12.70
CA GLY A 117 1.98 0.05 12.64
C GLY A 117 1.12 0.23 13.90
N ASP A 118 1.60 0.95 14.92
CA ASP A 118 0.84 1.22 16.15
C ASP A 118 -0.52 1.90 15.84
N THR A 119 -1.60 1.50 16.49
CA THR A 119 -2.94 2.09 16.25
C THR A 119 -3.10 3.49 16.86
N ALA A 120 -2.41 3.79 17.96
CA ALA A 120 -2.57 5.03 18.72
C ALA A 120 -1.73 6.20 18.18
N THR A 121 -0.50 5.96 17.73
CA THR A 121 0.45 7.00 17.29
C THR A 121 1.27 6.55 16.07
N ASN A 122 1.85 7.50 15.33
CA ASN A 122 2.72 7.24 14.18
C ASN A 122 4.22 7.42 14.51
N THR A 123 4.57 7.38 15.80
CA THR A 123 5.93 7.61 16.31
C THR A 123 6.60 6.35 16.81
N VAL A 124 5.83 5.41 17.39
CA VAL A 124 6.32 4.10 17.82
C VAL A 124 6.77 3.32 16.58
N MET A 125 7.97 2.74 16.59
CA MET A 125 8.50 1.99 15.44
C MET A 125 7.93 0.58 15.31
N MET A 126 7.79 -0.11 16.44
CA MET A 126 7.29 -1.48 16.56
C MET A 126 6.00 -1.42 17.38
N GLY A 127 4.87 -1.43 16.67
CA GLY A 127 3.54 -1.20 17.25
C GLY A 127 2.75 -2.48 17.50
N ASP A 128 1.44 -2.36 17.65
CA ASP A 128 0.52 -3.50 17.73
C ASP A 128 0.30 -4.23 16.39
N HIS A 129 0.75 -3.65 15.27
CA HIS A 129 0.77 -4.28 13.95
C HIS A 129 2.17 -4.24 13.36
N GLU A 130 2.70 -5.43 13.05
CA GLU A 130 4.06 -5.57 12.54
C GLU A 130 4.13 -6.32 11.21
N VAL A 131 3.01 -6.87 10.72
CA VAL A 131 2.97 -7.68 9.49
C VAL A 131 2.43 -6.86 8.32
N GLY A 132 3.19 -6.76 7.24
CA GLY A 132 2.76 -6.15 5.98
C GLY A 132 2.35 -7.20 4.94
N PHE A 133 2.00 -6.76 3.71
CA PHE A 133 1.61 -7.66 2.63
C PHE A 133 2.76 -8.56 2.14
N GLY A 134 4.01 -8.20 2.44
CA GLY A 134 5.18 -9.00 2.06
C GLY A 134 5.34 -9.15 0.55
N PHE A 135 4.93 -8.14 -0.23
CA PHE A 135 5.22 -8.09 -1.66
C PHE A 135 6.71 -7.85 -1.89
N LEU A 136 7.31 -6.99 -1.07
CA LEU A 136 8.75 -6.93 -0.89
C LEU A 136 9.13 -7.73 0.36
N ARG A 137 9.77 -8.89 0.13
CA ARG A 137 10.11 -9.84 1.18
C ARG A 137 11.27 -9.35 2.03
N ASP A 138 11.25 -9.66 3.31
CA ASP A 138 12.33 -9.39 4.27
C ASP A 138 12.72 -7.90 4.35
N THR A 139 11.73 -7.01 4.27
CA THR A 139 11.94 -5.56 4.36
C THR A 139 11.03 -4.87 5.36
N ALA A 140 11.57 -3.83 6.02
CA ALA A 140 10.81 -2.80 6.73
C ALA A 140 10.96 -1.46 5.99
N ILE A 141 9.84 -0.80 5.67
CA ILE A 141 9.84 0.45 4.88
C ILE A 141 9.32 1.62 5.74
N ASP A 142 10.16 2.63 5.99
CA ASP A 142 9.75 3.90 6.60
C ASP A 142 9.77 5.04 5.58
N GLN A 143 8.96 6.07 5.81
CA GLN A 143 8.63 7.09 4.83
C GLN A 143 8.63 8.50 5.43
N HIS A 144 8.93 9.50 4.59
CA HIS A 144 9.14 10.90 4.96
C HIS A 144 10.34 11.14 5.89
N LEU A 145 11.47 10.43 5.71
CA LEU A 145 12.56 10.46 6.70
C LEU A 145 13.10 11.85 6.94
N LEU A 146 13.66 12.52 5.93
CA LEU A 146 14.28 13.83 6.13
C LEU A 146 13.26 14.91 6.49
N ARG A 147 12.04 14.83 5.92
CA ARG A 147 10.97 15.79 6.21
C ARG A 147 10.44 15.71 7.63
N ARG A 148 10.64 14.57 8.31
CA ARG A 148 10.24 14.36 9.71
C ARG A 148 11.44 14.13 10.64
N ASN A 149 12.67 14.26 10.14
CA ASN A 149 13.92 14.00 10.87
C ASN A 149 13.98 12.60 11.51
N ARG A 150 13.65 11.55 10.72
CA ARG A 150 13.51 10.15 11.14
C ARG A 150 14.58 9.21 10.58
N GLN A 151 15.67 9.76 10.04
CA GLN A 151 16.74 9.01 9.35
C GLN A 151 17.38 7.89 10.19
N PHE A 152 17.24 7.93 11.51
CA PHE A 152 17.80 6.94 12.42
C PHE A 152 16.75 5.98 13.00
N ASP A 153 15.46 6.25 12.83
CA ASP A 153 14.42 5.53 13.56
C ASP A 153 14.33 4.06 13.11
N LEU A 154 14.62 3.76 11.84
CA LEU A 154 14.67 2.38 11.35
C LEU A 154 15.75 1.53 12.03
N ILE A 155 16.77 2.14 12.64
CA ILE A 155 17.82 1.39 13.37
C ILE A 155 17.19 0.54 14.47
N GLU A 156 16.17 1.06 15.16
CA GLU A 156 15.47 0.34 16.25
C GLU A 156 14.88 -0.99 15.76
N ILE A 157 14.28 -1.00 14.56
CA ILE A 157 13.72 -2.23 13.96
C ILE A 157 14.86 -3.18 13.58
N ILE A 158 15.92 -2.67 12.95
CA ILE A 158 17.00 -3.50 12.40
C ILE A 158 17.87 -4.11 13.51
N GLU A 159 18.01 -3.46 14.67
CA GLU A 159 18.69 -4.02 15.82
C GLU A 159 17.96 -5.25 16.41
N ILE A 160 16.63 -5.25 16.35
CA ILE A 160 15.78 -6.36 16.82
C ILE A 160 15.59 -7.43 15.74
N HIS A 161 15.46 -7.00 14.48
CA HIS A 161 15.21 -7.82 13.29
C HIS A 161 16.33 -7.66 12.25
N PRO A 162 17.55 -8.16 12.54
CA PRO A 162 18.71 -7.99 11.66
C PRO A 162 18.58 -8.72 10.32
N GLU A 163 17.61 -9.63 10.18
CA GLU A 163 17.25 -10.28 8.93
C GLU A 163 16.56 -9.36 7.92
N LEU A 164 15.97 -8.25 8.39
CA LEU A 164 15.26 -7.31 7.53
C LEU A 164 16.21 -6.32 6.87
N LEU A 165 15.92 -5.96 5.62
CA LEU A 165 16.46 -4.78 4.98
C LEU A 165 15.58 -3.56 5.33
N GLY A 166 16.16 -2.60 6.05
CA GLY A 166 15.53 -1.31 6.34
C GLY A 166 15.61 -0.36 5.15
N ILE A 167 14.46 0.07 4.64
CA ILE A 167 14.35 0.99 3.49
C ILE A 167 13.74 2.30 3.97
N GLY A 168 14.53 3.37 3.95
CA GLY A 168 14.04 4.71 4.19
C GLY A 168 13.71 5.44 2.88
N LEU A 169 12.48 5.92 2.72
CA LEU A 169 12.04 6.72 1.58
C LEU A 169 11.78 8.18 1.96
N ASP A 170 12.47 9.09 1.29
CA ASP A 170 12.18 10.52 1.36
C ASP A 170 10.94 10.89 0.53
N GLU A 171 10.42 12.10 0.76
CA GLU A 171 9.36 12.64 -0.09
C GLU A 171 9.83 12.78 -1.53
N ASP A 172 8.90 12.61 -2.47
CA ASP A 172 9.15 12.68 -3.93
C ASP A 172 10.23 11.69 -4.42
N THR A 173 10.42 10.59 -3.68
CA THR A 173 11.34 9.50 -4.02
C THR A 173 10.58 8.18 -4.13
N ALA A 174 10.95 7.34 -5.09
CA ALA A 174 10.37 6.02 -5.28
C ALA A 174 11.44 4.96 -5.56
N ILE A 175 11.20 3.75 -5.07
CA ILE A 175 11.94 2.55 -5.48
C ILE A 175 11.02 1.74 -6.39
N VAL A 176 11.57 1.27 -7.51
CA VAL A 176 10.89 0.36 -8.44
C VAL A 176 11.67 -0.95 -8.45
N VAL A 177 11.00 -2.04 -8.07
CA VAL A 177 11.53 -3.40 -8.08
C VAL A 177 10.99 -4.14 -9.31
N ARG A 178 11.85 -4.87 -10.04
CA ARG A 178 11.52 -5.63 -11.25
C ARG A 178 12.14 -7.01 -11.21
#